data_AF-A0A662P9S4-F1
#
_entry.id   AF-A0A662P9S4-F1
#
_cell.length_a   1.000
_cell.length_b   1.000
_cell.length_c   1.000
_cell.angle_alpha   90.00
_cell.angle_beta   90.00
_cell.angle_gamma   90.00
#
_symmetry.space_group_name_H-M   'P 1'
#
loop_
_entity.id
_entity.type
_entity.pdbx_description
1 polymer ?
#
loop_
_entity_poly.entity_id
_entity_poly.type
_entity_poly.pdbx_seq_one_letter_code
_entity_poly.pdbx_strand_id
1 'polypeptide(L)'
;MKIIKFTNKEKVIKEIEKGVEDEVVYLSIRPSIDVIVALLENDPNIRIILCPPSLYNLTSTRVKNALKKVGISLEKGSHKVGRPVKYNKRDIEEILKLYNSGIPVSKIANELGIPRRTIYYYLNKVKNNEL
;
A
#
# COMPACT_ATOMS: atom_id res chain seq x y z
N MET A 1 -1.38 -10.43 -3.79
CA MET A 1 -0.68 -9.29 -4.40
C MET A 1 -0.47 -8.22 -3.34
N LYS A 2 0.79 -8.00 -2.94
CA LYS A 2 1.13 -6.94 -1.98
C LYS A 2 1.12 -5.61 -2.70
N ILE A 3 0.50 -4.61 -2.09
CA ILE A 3 0.51 -3.26 -2.62
C ILE A 3 1.35 -2.37 -1.71
N ILE A 4 2.50 -1.90 -2.21
CA ILE A 4 3.39 -1.00 -1.49
C ILE A 4 3.22 0.41 -2.03
N LYS A 5 2.44 1.22 -1.30
CA LYS A 5 2.12 2.59 -1.68
C LYS A 5 2.70 3.61 -0.73
N PHE A 6 3.82 4.20 -1.12
CA PHE A 6 4.35 5.39 -0.47
C PHE A 6 4.87 6.39 -1.49
N THR A 7 4.89 7.65 -1.10
CA THR A 7 5.49 8.73 -1.91
C THR A 7 7.00 8.83 -1.73
N ASN A 8 7.52 8.29 -0.62
CA ASN A 8 8.93 8.37 -0.25
C ASN A 8 9.60 6.98 -0.36
N LYS A 9 10.77 6.94 -1.00
CA LYS A 9 11.61 5.75 -1.19
C LYS A 9 11.95 5.05 0.14
N GLU A 10 12.32 5.79 1.17
CA GLU A 10 12.66 5.25 2.50
C GLU A 10 11.48 4.51 3.12
N LYS A 11 10.27 5.03 2.96
CA LYS A 11 9.07 4.37 3.48
C LYS A 11 8.73 3.10 2.69
N VAL A 12 9.02 3.08 1.39
CA VAL A 12 8.89 1.87 0.58
C VAL A 12 9.85 0.80 1.07
N ILE A 13 11.14 1.13 1.25
CA ILE A 13 12.15 0.19 1.74
C ILE A 13 11.76 -0.35 3.12
N LYS A 14 11.37 0.53 4.07
CA LYS A 14 10.89 0.10 5.39
C LYS A 14 9.67 -0.81 5.36
N GLU A 15 8.81 -0.70 4.35
CA GLU A 15 7.67 -1.60 4.21
C GLU A 15 8.08 -2.95 3.61
N ILE A 16 9.06 -2.96 2.71
CA ILE A 16 9.66 -4.18 2.15
C ILE A 16 10.38 -4.97 3.26
N GLU A 17 11.14 -4.29 4.11
CA GLU A 17 11.86 -4.88 5.25
C GLU A 17 10.94 -5.53 6.29
N LYS A 18 9.65 -5.19 6.32
CA LYS A 18 8.66 -5.86 7.18
C LYS A 18 8.27 -7.25 6.68
N GLY A 19 8.78 -7.65 5.51
CA GLY A 19 8.41 -8.86 4.82
C GLY A 19 7.28 -8.62 3.82
N VAL A 20 7.48 -9.22 2.64
CA VAL A 20 6.45 -9.39 1.63
C VAL A 20 6.34 -10.90 1.42
N GLU A 21 5.12 -11.43 1.45
CA GLU A 21 4.84 -12.87 1.29
C GLU A 21 4.06 -13.15 0.00
N ASP A 22 4.05 -12.19 -0.93
CA ASP A 22 3.22 -12.20 -2.13
C ASP A 22 4.08 -12.35 -3.38
N GLU A 23 3.77 -13.31 -4.26
CA GLU A 23 4.48 -13.49 -5.55
C GLU A 23 4.40 -12.26 -6.47
N VAL A 24 3.39 -11.40 -6.26
CA VAL A 24 3.12 -10.20 -7.06
C VAL A 24 3.15 -8.97 -6.16
N VAL A 25 4.02 -8.01 -6.49
CA VAL A 25 4.19 -6.76 -5.74
C VAL A 25 3.89 -5.56 -6.62
N TYR A 26 3.04 -4.64 -6.14
CA TYR A 26 2.82 -3.35 -6.77
C TYR A 26 3.62 -2.23 -6.08
N LEU A 27 4.43 -1.51 -6.84
CA LEU A 27 5.19 -0.34 -6.39
C LEU A 27 4.57 0.96 -6.90
N SER A 28 4.25 1.89 -5.99
CA SER A 28 3.84 3.25 -6.37
C SER A 28 4.98 4.19 -6.74
N ILE A 29 6.23 3.72 -6.64
CA ILE A 29 7.45 4.47 -6.98
C ILE A 29 8.18 3.81 -8.15
N ARG A 30 9.13 4.53 -8.76
CA ARG A 30 9.97 3.95 -9.82
C ARG A 30 10.78 2.78 -9.22
N PRO A 31 10.79 1.59 -9.85
CA PRO A 31 11.70 0.50 -9.51
C PRO A 31 13.16 0.89 -9.81
N SER A 32 13.78 1.66 -8.91
CA SER A 32 15.20 1.95 -8.95
C SER A 32 16.01 0.74 -8.48
N ILE A 33 17.32 0.76 -8.72
CA ILE A 33 18.23 -0.31 -8.30
C ILE A 33 18.09 -0.57 -6.79
N ASP A 34 18.14 0.47 -5.95
CA ASP A 34 18.03 0.34 -4.50
C ASP A 34 16.72 -0.36 -4.06
N VAL A 35 15.60 -0.03 -4.71
CA VAL A 35 14.28 -0.59 -4.36
C VAL A 35 14.20 -2.05 -4.79
N ILE A 36 14.78 -2.38 -5.94
CA ILE A 36 14.83 -3.75 -6.44
C ILE A 36 15.72 -4.60 -5.54
N VAL A 37 16.92 -4.11 -5.19
CA VAL A 37 17.82 -4.83 -4.26
C VAL A 37 17.11 -5.11 -2.95
N ALA A 38 16.48 -4.10 -2.34
CA ALA A 38 15.71 -4.27 -1.12
C ALA A 38 14.59 -5.33 -1.26
N LEU A 39 13.86 -5.35 -2.39
CA LEU A 39 12.84 -6.37 -2.64
C LEU A 39 13.43 -7.77 -2.70
N LEU A 40 14.51 -7.96 -3.47
CA LEU A 40 15.11 -9.29 -3.68
C LEU A 40 15.76 -9.85 -2.41
N GLU A 41 16.32 -8.99 -1.56
CA GLU A 41 16.93 -9.41 -0.30
C GLU A 41 15.89 -9.84 0.76
N ASN A 42 14.69 -9.26 0.73
CA ASN A 42 13.67 -9.46 1.76
C ASN A 42 12.51 -10.37 1.31
N ASP A 43 12.39 -10.67 0.02
CA ASP A 43 11.36 -11.56 -0.50
C ASP A 43 11.87 -12.39 -1.70
N PRO A 44 12.31 -13.64 -1.45
CA PRO A 44 12.84 -14.52 -2.48
C PRO A 44 11.75 -15.08 -3.42
N ASN A 45 10.46 -14.90 -3.11
CA ASN A 45 9.35 -15.49 -3.87
C ASN A 45 8.74 -14.55 -4.91
N ILE A 46 9.26 -13.32 -5.04
CA ILE A 46 8.75 -12.34 -6.01
C ILE A 46 8.95 -12.87 -7.43
N ARG A 47 7.86 -12.88 -8.20
CA ARG A 47 7.86 -13.23 -9.64
C ARG A 47 7.49 -12.05 -10.51
N ILE A 48 6.60 -11.19 -10.04
CA ILE A 48 6.06 -10.08 -10.83
C ILE A 48 6.12 -8.79 -10.01
N ILE A 49 6.74 -7.76 -10.59
CA ILE A 49 6.71 -6.39 -10.09
C ILE A 49 5.78 -5.58 -11.00
N LEU A 50 4.76 -4.98 -10.42
CA LEU A 50 3.83 -4.06 -11.08
C LEU A 50 4.16 -2.63 -10.69
N CYS A 51 4.11 -1.69 -11.63
CA CYS A 51 4.19 -0.27 -11.32
C CYS A 51 3.34 0.58 -12.28
N PRO A 52 2.98 1.84 -11.93
CA PRO A 52 2.25 2.72 -12.83
C PRO A 52 2.88 2.79 -14.22
N PRO A 53 2.09 2.90 -15.31
CA PRO A 53 2.62 2.98 -16.67
C PRO A 53 3.68 4.07 -16.86
N SER A 54 3.51 5.23 -16.21
CA SER A 54 4.48 6.32 -16.22
C SER A 54 5.82 5.92 -15.62
N LEU A 55 5.82 5.21 -14.48
CA LEU A 55 7.04 4.75 -13.81
C LEU A 55 7.69 3.59 -14.55
N TYR A 56 6.90 2.69 -15.12
CA TYR A 56 7.39 1.62 -15.99
C TYR A 56 8.16 2.18 -17.19
N ASN A 57 7.56 3.16 -17.89
CA ASN A 57 8.18 3.78 -19.07
C ASN A 57 9.49 4.49 -18.71
N LEU A 58 9.55 5.10 -17.52
CA LEU A 58 10.73 5.77 -17.00
C LEU A 58 11.80 4.81 -16.42
N THR A 59 11.48 3.54 -16.24
CA THR A 59 12.42 2.55 -15.72
C THR A 59 13.39 2.12 -16.81
N SER A 60 14.68 2.08 -16.48
CA SER A 60 15.73 1.82 -17.45
C SER A 60 15.61 0.42 -18.08
N THR A 61 16.02 0.30 -19.34
CA THR A 61 16.07 -0.99 -20.05
C THR A 61 17.03 -1.97 -19.37
N ARG A 62 18.14 -1.47 -18.80
CA ARG A 62 19.08 -2.27 -18.00
C ARG A 62 18.39 -2.97 -16.84
N VAL A 63 17.58 -2.22 -16.08
CA VAL A 63 16.81 -2.77 -14.95
C VAL A 63 15.82 -3.84 -15.44
N LYS A 64 15.03 -3.54 -16.48
CA LYS A 64 14.07 -4.49 -17.07
C LYS A 64 14.74 -5.80 -17.50
N ASN A 65 15.89 -5.68 -18.17
CA ASN A 65 16.65 -6.83 -18.66
C ASN A 65 17.28 -7.62 -17.51
N ALA A 66 17.80 -6.95 -16.47
CA ALA A 66 18.35 -7.61 -15.29
C ALA A 66 17.29 -8.43 -14.56
N LEU A 67 16.11 -7.84 -14.31
CA LEU A 67 14.97 -8.53 -13.70
C LEU A 67 14.56 -9.75 -14.52
N LYS A 68 14.44 -9.60 -15.84
CA LYS A 68 14.07 -10.72 -16.73
C LYS A 68 15.09 -11.88 -16.68
N LYS A 69 16.38 -11.58 -16.53
CA LYS A 69 17.43 -12.61 -16.41
C LYS A 69 17.34 -13.43 -15.12
N VAL A 70 16.86 -12.82 -14.03
CA VAL A 70 16.65 -13.50 -12.75
C VAL A 70 15.25 -14.11 -12.63
N GLY A 71 14.47 -14.12 -13.72
CA GLY A 71 13.13 -14.73 -13.75
C GLY A 71 12.00 -13.84 -13.23
N ILE A 72 12.24 -12.54 -13.09
CA ILE A 72 11.27 -11.58 -12.55
C ILE A 72 10.75 -10.67 -13.67
N SER A 73 9.44 -10.59 -13.81
CA SER A 73 8.77 -9.73 -14.78
C SER A 73 8.45 -8.37 -14.19
N LEU A 74 8.88 -7.29 -14.84
CA LEU A 74 8.40 -5.93 -14.56
C LEU A 74 7.28 -5.59 -15.54
N GLU A 75 6.08 -5.27 -15.05
CA GLU A 75 4.91 -5.03 -15.89
C GLU A 75 4.18 -3.72 -15.50
N LYS A 76 3.37 -3.22 -16.43
CA LYS A 76 2.53 -2.03 -16.21
C LYS A 76 1.31 -2.45 -15.38
N GLY A 77 1.12 -1.81 -14.23
CA GLY A 77 -0.12 -1.96 -13.46
C GLY A 77 -1.31 -1.38 -14.24
N SER A 78 -2.33 -2.20 -14.47
CA SER A 78 -3.59 -1.82 -15.14
C SER A 78 -4.60 -1.15 -14.19
N HIS A 79 -4.47 -1.36 -12.88
CA HIS A 79 -5.41 -0.85 -11.89
C HIS A 79 -5.03 0.53 -11.34
N LYS A 80 -6.01 1.43 -11.25
CA LYS A 80 -5.87 2.67 -10.46
C LYS A 80 -5.83 2.31 -8.99
N VAL A 81 -4.64 2.23 -8.42
CA VAL A 81 -4.51 1.75 -7.05
C VAL A 81 -4.93 2.79 -6.00
N GLY A 82 -5.33 4.00 -6.40
CA GLY A 82 -5.86 5.02 -5.48
C GLY A 82 -4.83 5.56 -4.48
N ARG A 83 -5.21 6.61 -3.74
CA ARG A 83 -4.36 7.18 -2.69
C ARG A 83 -4.18 6.17 -1.54
N PRO A 84 -2.99 6.08 -0.90
CA PRO A 84 -2.84 5.32 0.34
C PRO A 84 -3.93 5.71 1.35
N VAL A 85 -4.54 4.72 1.99
CA VAL A 85 -5.52 4.96 3.04
C VAL A 85 -4.77 5.46 4.27
N LYS A 86 -5.24 6.56 4.88
CA LYS A 86 -4.59 7.15 6.05
C LYS A 86 -4.83 6.34 7.32
N TYR A 87 -6.02 5.75 7.46
CA TYR A 87 -6.43 4.99 8.62
C TYR A 87 -6.55 3.50 8.25
N ASN A 88 -5.94 2.64 9.06
CA ASN A 88 -5.86 1.21 8.84
C ASN A 88 -7.07 0.48 9.45
N LYS A 89 -7.09 -0.86 9.36
CA LYS A 89 -8.18 -1.67 9.88
C LYS A 89 -8.40 -1.50 11.39
N ARG A 90 -7.32 -1.39 12.19
CA ARG A 90 -7.39 -1.19 13.64
C ARG A 90 -8.05 0.14 14.00
N ASP A 91 -7.68 1.21 13.29
CA ASP A 91 -8.30 2.53 13.48
C ASP A 91 -9.82 2.47 13.24
N ILE A 92 -10.24 1.70 12.22
CA ILE A 92 -11.66 1.50 11.88
C ILE A 92 -12.37 0.65 12.93
N GLU A 93 -11.76 -0.43 13.39
CA GLU A 93 -12.28 -1.30 14.45
C GLU A 93 -12.48 -0.51 15.75
N GLU A 94 -11.55 0.38 16.10
CA GLU A 94 -11.62 1.21 17.29
C GLU A 94 -12.73 2.28 17.19
N ILE A 95 -12.85 2.92 16.03
CA ILE A 95 -14.00 3.80 15.73
C ILE A 95 -15.33 3.05 15.96
N LEU A 96 -15.45 1.84 15.42
CA LEU A 96 -16.68 1.05 15.53
C LEU A 96 -16.96 0.62 16.96
N LYS A 97 -15.94 0.17 17.70
CA LYS A 97 -16.06 -0.22 19.10
C LYS A 97 -16.61 0.93 19.96
N LEU A 98 -16.01 2.12 19.84
CA LEU A 98 -16.44 3.30 20.60
C LEU A 98 -17.85 3.75 20.19
N TYR A 99 -18.14 3.78 18.89
CA TYR A 99 -19.46 4.14 18.39
C TYR A 99 -20.56 3.18 18.87
N ASN A 100 -20.31 1.87 18.80
CA ASN A 100 -21.25 0.83 19.25
C ASN A 100 -21.44 0.83 20.78
N SER A 101 -20.46 1.34 21.54
CA SER A 101 -20.60 1.56 22.99
C SER A 101 -21.42 2.81 23.36
N GLY A 102 -21.94 3.55 22.36
CA GLY A 102 -22.79 4.72 22.55
C GLY A 102 -22.02 6.04 22.73
N ILE A 103 -20.70 6.06 22.50
CA ILE A 103 -19.90 7.28 22.64
C ILE A 103 -20.23 8.23 21.47
N PRO A 104 -20.53 9.52 21.74
CA PRO A 104 -20.78 10.49 20.68
C PRO A 104 -19.57 10.66 19.75
N VAL A 105 -19.82 10.76 18.44
CA VAL A 105 -18.77 10.94 17.41
C VAL A 105 -17.86 12.15 17.69
N SER A 106 -18.39 13.18 18.36
CA SER A 106 -17.60 14.32 18.81
C SER A 106 -16.50 13.95 19.82
N LYS A 107 -16.79 13.05 20.76
CA LYS A 107 -15.82 12.53 21.72
C LYS A 107 -14.85 11.56 21.06
N ILE A 108 -15.34 10.66 20.21
CA ILE A 108 -14.49 9.73 19.44
C ILE A 108 -13.46 10.50 18.60
N ALA A 109 -13.88 11.59 17.96
CA ALA A 109 -12.99 12.45 17.18
C ALA A 109 -11.86 13.05 18.02
N ASN A 110 -12.16 13.49 19.23
CA ASN A 110 -11.17 14.06 20.14
C ASN A 110 -10.24 12.98 20.69
N GLU A 111 -10.78 11.82 21.08
CA GLU A 111 -10.02 10.72 21.68
C GLU A 111 -9.04 10.07 20.70
N LEU A 112 -9.48 9.84 19.46
CA LEU A 112 -8.63 9.22 18.43
C LEU A 112 -7.84 10.22 17.59
N GLY A 113 -8.09 11.53 17.74
CA GLY A 113 -7.52 12.56 16.87
C GLY A 113 -7.96 12.45 15.41
N ILE A 114 -9.12 11.83 15.15
CA ILE A 114 -9.66 11.59 13.80
C ILE A 114 -10.77 12.63 13.52
N PRO A 115 -10.73 13.36 12.38
CA PRO A 115 -11.79 14.30 12.06
C PRO A 115 -13.16 13.64 12.01
N ARG A 116 -14.19 14.29 12.57
CA ARG A 116 -15.59 13.78 12.58
C ARG A 116 -16.06 13.31 11.22
N ARG A 117 -15.73 14.07 10.16
CA ARG A 117 -16.05 13.71 8.76
C ARG A 117 -15.49 12.33 8.37
N THR A 118 -14.26 12.04 8.79
CA THR A 118 -13.62 10.76 8.50
C THR A 118 -14.26 9.62 9.30
N ILE A 119 -14.66 9.87 10.55
CA ILE A 119 -15.42 8.89 11.34
C ILE A 119 -16.74 8.55 10.63
N TYR A 120 -17.55 9.54 10.27
CA TYR A 120 -18.79 9.30 9.54
C TYR A 120 -18.58 8.60 8.19
N TYR A 121 -17.50 8.94 7.48
CA TYR A 121 -17.13 8.25 6.25
C TYR A 121 -16.96 6.74 6.47
N TYR A 122 -16.21 6.33 7.49
CA TYR A 122 -16.00 4.91 7.80
C TYR A 122 -17.27 4.24 8.31
N LEU A 123 -18.04 4.88 9.19
CA LEU A 123 -19.33 4.34 9.66
C LEU A 123 -20.30 4.08 8.50
N ASN A 124 -20.38 5.00 7.54
CA ASN A 124 -21.22 4.83 6.35
C ASN A 124 -20.72 3.70 5.45
N LYS A 125 -19.40 3.57 5.26
CA LYS A 125 -18.85 2.45 4.50
C LYS A 125 -19.14 1.09 5.13
N VAL A 126 -19.05 0.97 6.45
CA VAL A 126 -19.42 -0.26 7.16
C VAL A 126 -20.89 -0.57 6.94
N LYS A 127 -21.76 0.44 7.11
CA LYS A 127 -23.20 0.29 6.88
C LYS A 127 -23.53 -0.17 5.45
N ASN A 128 -22.76 0.27 4.46
CA ASN A 128 -22.95 -0.08 3.05
C ASN A 128 -22.18 -1.35 2.62
N ASN A 129 -21.46 -2.03 3.53
CA ASN A 129 -20.59 -3.18 3.23
C ASN A 129 -19.48 -2.89 2.20
N GLU A 130 -18.85 -1.70 2.26
CA GLU A 130 -17.84 -1.24 1.30
C GLU A 130 -16.39 -1.24 1.85
N LEU A 131 -16.11 -2.07 2.87
CA LEU A 131 -14.82 -2.17 3.55
C LEU A 131 -14.16 -3.54 3.39
#